data_AF-A0ABD2L113-F1
#
_entry.id   AF-A0ABD2L113-F1
#
_cell.length_a   1.000
_cell.length_b   1.000
_cell.length_c   1.000
_cell.angle_alpha   90.00
_cell.angle_beta   90.00
_cell.angle_gamma   90.00
#
_symmetry.space_group_name_H-M   'P 1'
#
loop_
_entity.id
_entity.type
_entity.pdbx_description
1 polymer ?
#
loop_
_entity_poly.entity_id
_entity_poly.type
_entity_poly.pdbx_seq_one_letter_code
_entity_poly.pdbx_strand_id
1 'polypeptide(L)'
;MLIVPIIFALAYWLLLTPSPTVHRMQLLSPSTWIVPVNTSQIADGNIKNANEFGFGTKMRQITSLLGLIFPLCLVFFAEYLINSGLFQLLHFDCAHGFGLSEASQFRWYQTLYQLGVFISRSSVTVLSLPTFVLYLLAVLQCGNILIFYFQSLFHYIPHIGIVFFVIFVEGLLGGASYVNTFDKIHKKTPKELREFSMSIVATSDSLGVTIAGFSAILLHNHICILYGTIYT
;
A
#
# COMPACT_ATOMS: atom_id res chain seq x y z
N MET A 1 17.29 -8.72 10.70
CA MET A 1 16.55 -7.88 9.73
C MET A 1 17.40 -6.77 9.07
N LEU A 2 18.66 -6.53 9.46
CA LEU A 2 19.54 -5.50 8.85
C LEU A 2 20.21 -5.88 7.52
N ILE A 3 20.22 -7.17 7.17
CA ILE A 3 20.85 -7.66 5.93
C ILE A 3 20.00 -7.30 4.70
N VAL A 4 18.67 -7.27 4.86
CA VAL A 4 17.72 -7.05 3.76
C VAL A 4 17.86 -5.63 3.15
N PRO A 5 17.95 -4.54 3.93
CA PRO A 5 18.22 -3.20 3.38
C PRO A 5 19.53 -3.13 2.57
N ILE A 6 20.58 -3.82 3.03
CA ILE A 6 21.89 -3.83 2.35
C ILE A 6 21.79 -4.57 1.01
N ILE A 7 21.08 -5.70 0.98
CA ILE A 7 20.84 -6.44 -0.27
C ILE A 7 20.03 -5.59 -1.26
N PHE A 8 18.98 -4.89 -0.82
CA PHE A 8 18.20 -4.00 -1.69
C PHE A 8 19.04 -2.84 -2.23
N ALA A 9 19.87 -2.24 -1.39
CA ALA A 9 20.85 -1.24 -1.78
C ALA A 9 21.78 -1.76 -2.89
N LEU A 10 22.43 -2.91 -2.65
CA LEU A 10 23.34 -3.51 -3.61
C LEU A 10 22.62 -3.89 -4.90
N ALA A 11 21.42 -4.46 -4.83
CA ALA A 11 20.62 -4.76 -6.01
C ALA A 11 20.24 -3.50 -6.79
N TYR A 12 19.88 -2.42 -6.11
CA TYR A 12 19.54 -1.15 -6.77
C TYR A 12 20.74 -0.57 -7.52
N TRP A 13 21.92 -0.52 -6.89
CA TRP A 13 23.10 0.09 -7.51
C TRP A 13 23.84 -0.82 -8.50
N LEU A 14 23.76 -2.14 -8.35
CA LEU A 14 24.49 -3.09 -9.20
C LEU A 14 23.62 -3.72 -10.29
N LEU A 15 22.32 -3.93 -10.06
CA LEU A 15 21.43 -4.66 -10.97
C LEU A 15 20.59 -3.71 -11.85
N LEU A 16 20.11 -2.58 -11.32
CA LEU A 16 19.29 -1.67 -12.13
C LEU A 16 20.16 -0.83 -13.07
N THR A 17 19.92 -1.00 -14.36
CA THR A 17 20.49 -0.11 -15.38
C THR A 17 19.84 1.26 -15.27
N PRO A 18 20.62 2.32 -15.01
CA PRO A 18 20.08 3.67 -14.91
C PRO A 18 19.54 4.17 -16.26
N SER A 19 18.36 4.79 -16.23
CA SER A 19 17.70 5.31 -17.44
C SER A 19 18.51 6.45 -18.09
N PRO A 20 18.69 6.45 -19.43
CA PRO A 20 19.41 7.52 -20.13
C PRO A 20 18.61 8.84 -20.22
N THR A 21 17.32 8.83 -19.91
CA THR A 21 16.44 10.01 -20.01
C THR A 21 16.38 10.87 -18.76
N VAL A 22 16.93 10.43 -17.63
CA VAL A 22 16.86 11.16 -16.36
C VAL A 22 18.19 11.89 -16.10
N HIS A 23 18.13 13.22 -15.94
CA HIS A 23 19.30 14.05 -15.62
C HIS A 23 19.97 13.56 -14.34
N ARG A 24 21.31 13.43 -14.37
CA ARG A 24 22.08 12.90 -13.24
C ARG A 24 22.74 14.01 -12.45
N MET A 25 22.44 14.01 -11.16
CA MET A 25 23.17 14.76 -10.15
C MET A 25 24.49 14.04 -9.87
N GLN A 26 25.62 14.73 -10.05
CA GLN A 26 26.92 14.25 -9.59
C GLN A 26 27.18 14.78 -8.19
N LEU A 27 27.46 13.89 -7.24
CA LEU A 27 27.61 14.24 -5.81
C LEU A 27 28.72 15.28 -5.58
N LEU A 28 29.79 15.20 -6.36
CA LEU A 28 30.99 16.02 -6.25
C LEU A 28 30.94 17.30 -7.12
N SER A 29 29.84 17.54 -7.84
CA SER A 29 29.73 18.69 -8.74
C SER A 29 28.40 19.41 -8.50
N PRO A 30 28.34 20.38 -7.57
CA PRO A 30 27.11 21.08 -7.21
C PRO A 30 26.46 21.83 -8.38
N SER A 31 27.21 22.17 -9.43
CA SER A 31 26.67 22.74 -10.67
C SER A 31 25.75 21.78 -11.44
N THR A 32 25.88 20.46 -11.25
CA THR A 32 25.03 19.44 -11.92
C THR A 32 23.72 19.18 -11.19
N TRP A 33 23.52 19.76 -10.02
CA TRP A 33 22.30 19.58 -9.21
C TRP A 33 21.12 20.34 -9.79
N ILE A 34 21.41 21.41 -10.53
CA ILE A 34 20.41 22.19 -11.24
C ILE A 34 20.23 21.55 -12.61
N VAL A 35 18.99 21.14 -12.92
CA VAL A 35 18.63 20.60 -14.24
C VAL A 35 18.76 21.75 -15.25
N PRO A 36 19.69 21.69 -16.22
CA PRO A 36 19.78 22.72 -17.25
C PRO A 36 18.53 22.64 -18.12
N VAL A 37 17.81 23.75 -18.26
CA VAL A 37 16.71 23.87 -19.22
C VAL A 37 17.33 23.74 -20.62
N ASN A 38 16.94 22.74 -21.39
CA ASN A 38 17.41 22.59 -22.77
C ASN A 38 16.92 23.78 -23.62
N THR A 39 17.79 24.75 -23.87
CA THR A 39 17.54 25.91 -24.73
C THR A 39 17.17 25.49 -26.16
N SER A 40 17.57 24.30 -26.61
CA SER A 40 17.20 23.73 -27.91
C SER A 40 15.70 23.40 -28.04
N GLN A 41 14.99 23.19 -26.92
CA GLN A 41 13.53 23.09 -26.95
C GLN A 41 12.86 24.48 -27.05
N ILE A 42 13.56 25.58 -26.75
CA ILE A 42 13.00 26.94 -26.80
C ILE A 42 12.89 27.43 -28.26
N ALA A 43 13.70 26.89 -29.17
CA ALA A 43 13.71 27.28 -30.59
C ALA A 43 12.58 26.65 -31.42
N ASP A 44 12.12 25.44 -31.07
CA ASP A 44 10.87 24.89 -31.58
C ASP A 44 9.75 25.32 -30.64
N GLY A 45 8.73 26.03 -31.13
CA GLY A 45 7.63 26.63 -30.35
C GLY A 45 6.73 25.66 -29.55
N ASN A 46 7.25 24.50 -29.13
CA ASN A 46 6.61 23.46 -28.35
C ASN A 46 6.80 23.59 -26.82
N ILE A 47 7.65 24.50 -26.31
CA ILE A 47 7.64 24.89 -24.88
C ILE A 47 6.51 25.89 -24.60
N LYS A 48 5.30 25.48 -24.95
CA LYS A 48 4.12 25.83 -24.14
C LYS A 48 3.48 24.59 -23.54
N ASN A 49 3.84 23.39 -24.02
CA ASN A 49 3.10 22.18 -23.69
C ASN A 49 3.63 21.41 -22.46
N ALA A 50 4.90 21.57 -22.09
CA ALA A 50 5.49 20.83 -20.96
C ALA A 50 5.27 21.51 -19.59
N ASN A 51 5.14 22.84 -19.55
CA ASN A 51 5.10 23.62 -18.30
C ASN A 51 3.76 24.32 -18.00
N GLU A 52 2.74 24.21 -18.85
CA GLU A 52 1.42 24.87 -18.63
C GLU A 52 0.24 23.88 -18.50
N PHE A 53 0.43 22.75 -17.82
CA PHE A 53 -0.75 22.17 -17.17
C PHE A 53 -1.11 23.05 -15.99
N GLY A 54 -1.93 24.07 -16.25
CA GLY A 54 -2.50 24.95 -15.25
C GLY A 54 -3.10 24.13 -14.10
N PHE A 55 -3.11 24.71 -12.90
CA PHE A 55 -3.62 24.05 -11.70
C PHE A 55 -5.01 23.41 -11.92
N GLY A 56 -5.86 24.03 -12.74
CA GLY A 56 -7.16 23.49 -13.13
C GLY A 56 -7.09 22.16 -13.89
N THR A 57 -6.15 21.99 -14.81
CA THR A 57 -5.99 20.72 -15.55
C THR A 57 -5.45 19.61 -14.66
N LYS A 58 -4.55 19.96 -13.73
CA LYS A 58 -4.07 19.03 -12.70
C LYS A 58 -5.20 18.59 -11.76
N MET A 59 -6.02 19.52 -11.28
CA MET A 59 -7.18 19.21 -10.45
C MET A 59 -8.20 18.35 -11.20
N ARG A 60 -8.51 18.68 -12.45
CA ARG A 60 -9.40 17.85 -13.28
C ARG A 60 -8.86 16.43 -13.46
N GLN A 61 -7.55 16.27 -13.62
CA GLN A 61 -6.91 14.96 -13.71
C GLN A 61 -7.06 14.18 -12.40
N ILE A 62 -6.86 14.82 -11.25
CA ILE A 62 -7.08 14.20 -9.94
C ILE A 62 -8.54 13.77 -9.80
N THR A 63 -9.48 14.65 -10.12
CA THR A 63 -10.92 14.35 -10.05
C THR A 63 -11.29 13.14 -10.91
N SER A 64 -10.71 13.03 -12.10
CA SER A 64 -10.90 11.87 -12.99
C SER A 64 -10.36 10.56 -12.38
N LEU A 65 -9.29 10.65 -11.59
CA LEU A 65 -8.66 9.51 -10.94
C LEU A 65 -9.24 9.19 -9.55
N LEU A 66 -10.13 10.01 -9.00
CA LEU A 66 -10.73 9.79 -7.68
C LEU A 66 -11.39 8.42 -7.55
N GLY A 67 -11.99 7.91 -8.63
CA GLY A 67 -12.56 6.57 -8.65
C GLY A 67 -11.55 5.44 -8.43
N LEU A 68 -10.25 5.68 -8.66
CA LEU A 68 -9.17 4.73 -8.36
C LEU A 68 -8.46 5.07 -7.03
N ILE A 69 -8.29 6.36 -6.75
CA ILE A 69 -7.62 6.87 -5.55
C ILE A 69 -8.39 6.49 -4.28
N PHE A 70 -9.71 6.72 -4.26
CA PHE A 70 -10.53 6.47 -3.08
C PHE A 70 -10.54 4.99 -2.63
N PRO A 71 -10.86 4.00 -3.50
CA PRO A 71 -10.83 2.60 -3.08
C PRO A 71 -9.44 2.13 -2.69
N LEU A 72 -8.38 2.62 -3.35
CA LEU A 72 -7.01 2.30 -2.97
C LEU A 72 -6.68 2.83 -1.56
N CYS A 73 -6.99 4.10 -1.30
CA CYS A 73 -6.81 4.72 0.02
C CYS A 73 -7.56 3.94 1.12
N LEU A 74 -8.80 3.51 0.85
CA LEU A 74 -9.60 2.73 1.78
C LEU A 74 -8.99 1.35 2.06
N VAL A 75 -8.51 0.66 1.02
CA VAL A 75 -7.82 -0.63 1.16
C VAL A 75 -6.59 -0.49 2.04
N PHE A 76 -5.73 0.50 1.79
CA PHE A 76 -4.52 0.71 2.57
C PHE A 76 -4.80 1.17 3.99
N PHE A 77 -5.83 1.99 4.19
CA PHE A 77 -6.32 2.32 5.52
C PHE A 77 -6.73 1.05 6.29
N ALA A 78 -7.55 0.19 5.67
CA ALA A 78 -8.05 -1.02 6.29
C ALA A 78 -6.93 -2.03 6.61
N GLU A 79 -6.08 -2.30 5.62
CA GLU A 79 -4.90 -3.18 5.70
C GLU A 79 -3.98 -2.77 6.85
N TYR A 80 -3.59 -1.49 6.92
CA TYR A 80 -2.68 -1.03 7.96
C TYR A 80 -3.34 -0.89 9.34
N LEU A 81 -4.66 -0.65 9.40
CA LEU A 81 -5.41 -0.65 10.66
C LEU A 81 -5.46 -2.06 11.26
N ILE A 82 -5.65 -3.08 10.41
CA ILE A 82 -5.58 -4.49 10.82
C ILE A 82 -4.16 -4.82 11.29
N ASN A 83 -3.16 -4.51 10.46
CA ASN A 83 -1.77 -4.91 10.71
C ASN A 83 -1.17 -4.22 11.95
N SER A 84 -1.38 -2.91 12.08
CA SER A 84 -0.78 -2.10 13.16
C SER A 84 -1.67 -2.01 14.41
N GLY A 85 -2.97 -2.28 14.28
CA GLY A 85 -3.94 -2.14 15.36
C GLY A 85 -4.41 -3.48 15.93
N LEU A 86 -4.93 -4.37 15.07
CA LEU A 86 -5.66 -5.56 15.50
C LEU A 86 -4.79 -6.81 15.65
N PHE A 87 -3.76 -7.02 14.81
CA PHE A 87 -2.88 -8.20 14.88
C PHE A 87 -2.20 -8.40 16.22
N GLN A 88 -1.84 -7.32 16.91
CA GLN A 88 -1.25 -7.36 18.24
C GLN A 88 -2.22 -7.80 19.35
N LEU A 89 -3.53 -7.76 19.09
CA LEU A 89 -4.57 -8.19 20.04
C LEU A 89 -5.02 -9.64 19.80
N LEU A 90 -4.56 -10.29 18.73
CA LEU A 90 -4.91 -11.65 18.37
C LEU A 90 -3.99 -12.65 19.07
N HIS A 91 -4.45 -13.21 20.18
CA HIS A 91 -3.74 -14.23 20.94
C HIS A 91 -4.49 -15.57 20.94
N PHE A 92 -3.74 -16.66 20.79
CA PHE A 92 -4.24 -18.04 20.88
C PHE A 92 -3.42 -18.86 21.87
N ASP A 93 -4.12 -19.69 22.65
CA ASP A 93 -3.49 -20.65 23.56
C ASP A 93 -2.64 -21.69 22.82
N CYS A 94 -1.67 -22.29 23.53
CA CYS A 94 -0.78 -23.32 23.00
C CYS A 94 -1.51 -24.46 22.27
N ALA A 95 -2.64 -24.94 22.81
CA ALA A 95 -3.43 -26.03 22.25
C ALA A 95 -4.09 -25.67 20.90
N HIS A 96 -4.45 -24.40 20.71
CA HIS A 96 -5.14 -23.89 19.53
C HIS A 96 -4.23 -23.09 18.58
N GLY A 97 -2.97 -22.90 18.98
CA GLY A 97 -1.95 -22.06 18.35
C GLY A 97 -0.82 -22.84 17.68
N PHE A 98 -1.00 -24.13 17.35
CA PHE A 98 0.08 -25.03 16.87
C PHE A 98 1.30 -25.13 17.82
N GLY A 99 1.12 -24.88 19.12
CA GLY A 99 2.24 -24.81 20.07
C GLY A 99 3.16 -23.59 19.88
N LEU A 100 2.73 -22.58 19.13
CA LEU A 100 3.50 -21.36 18.90
C LEU A 100 3.37 -20.41 20.11
N SER A 101 4.49 -19.80 20.51
CA SER A 101 4.48 -18.68 21.46
C SER A 101 3.85 -17.44 20.83
N GLU A 102 3.33 -16.52 21.66
CA GLU A 102 2.67 -15.27 21.20
C GLU A 102 3.54 -14.48 20.22
N ALA A 103 4.81 -14.29 20.57
CA ALA A 103 5.78 -13.60 19.73
C ALA A 103 6.03 -14.35 18.41
N SER A 104 5.86 -15.68 18.38
CA SER A 104 5.94 -16.44 17.14
C SER A 104 4.66 -16.36 16.32
N GLN A 105 3.49 -16.34 16.95
CA GLN A 105 2.20 -16.16 16.27
C GLN A 105 2.18 -14.82 15.51
N PHE A 106 2.58 -13.72 16.17
CA PHE A 106 2.64 -12.40 15.54
C PHE A 106 3.62 -12.36 14.36
N ARG A 107 4.80 -13.00 14.48
CA ARG A 107 5.76 -13.10 13.36
C ARG A 107 5.19 -13.87 12.17
N TRP A 108 4.40 -14.92 12.43
CA TRP A 108 3.72 -15.67 11.38
C TRP A 108 2.58 -14.89 10.72
N TYR A 109 1.82 -14.08 11.48
CA TYR A 109 0.85 -13.15 10.90
C TYR A 109 1.50 -12.23 9.87
N GLN A 110 2.61 -11.58 10.23
CA GLN A 110 3.36 -10.72 9.31
C GLN A 110 3.90 -11.48 8.09
N THR A 111 4.39 -12.71 8.30
CA THR A 111 4.97 -13.52 7.22
C THR A 111 3.91 -13.94 6.20
N LEU A 112 2.76 -14.42 6.66
CA LEU A 112 1.67 -14.85 5.80
C LEU A 112 1.02 -13.68 5.07
N TYR A 113 0.86 -12.56 5.77
CA TYR A 113 0.43 -11.31 5.16
C TYR A 113 1.34 -10.90 4.00
N GLN A 114 2.66 -10.82 4.25
CA GLN A 114 3.63 -10.43 3.21
C GLN A 114 3.71 -11.46 2.08
N LEU A 115 3.51 -12.75 2.37
CA LEU A 115 3.44 -13.79 1.34
C LEU A 115 2.23 -13.58 0.42
N GLY A 116 1.06 -13.25 0.98
CA GLY A 116 -0.13 -12.90 0.19
C GLY A 116 0.11 -11.67 -0.69
N VAL A 117 0.65 -10.59 -0.11
CA VAL A 117 0.99 -9.36 -0.86
C VAL A 117 1.97 -9.66 -2.00
N PHE A 118 3.00 -10.46 -1.73
CA PHE A 118 3.98 -10.86 -2.74
C PHE A 118 3.33 -11.59 -3.91
N ILE A 119 2.58 -12.67 -3.62
CA ILE A 119 1.90 -13.46 -4.66
C ILE A 119 0.98 -12.57 -5.49
N SER A 120 0.21 -11.70 -4.84
CA SER A 120 -0.74 -10.86 -5.56
C SER A 120 -0.08 -9.75 -6.38
N ARG A 121 1.05 -9.18 -5.94
CA ARG A 121 1.77 -8.18 -6.75
C ARG A 121 2.45 -8.83 -7.96
N SER A 122 2.90 -10.08 -7.82
CA SER A 122 3.50 -10.84 -8.92
C SER A 122 2.47 -11.32 -9.96
N SER A 123 1.18 -11.40 -9.63
CA SER A 123 0.16 -11.98 -10.53
C SER A 123 -0.39 -11.02 -11.59
N VAL A 124 -0.12 -9.72 -11.52
CA VAL A 124 -0.78 -8.70 -12.38
C VAL A 124 -0.52 -8.89 -13.88
N THR A 125 0.64 -9.46 -14.23
CA THR A 125 1.01 -9.71 -15.63
C THR A 125 0.15 -10.80 -16.26
N VAL A 126 -0.45 -11.66 -15.43
CA VAL A 126 -1.32 -12.77 -15.84
C VAL A 126 -2.81 -12.44 -15.61
N LEU A 127 -3.13 -11.73 -14.53
CA LEU A 127 -4.50 -11.42 -14.10
C LEU A 127 -4.70 -9.91 -13.89
N SER A 128 -5.31 -9.24 -14.88
CA SER A 128 -5.74 -7.85 -14.78
C SER A 128 -7.22 -7.77 -14.38
N LEU A 129 -7.51 -7.17 -13.23
CA LEU A 129 -8.86 -7.08 -12.67
C LEU A 129 -9.63 -5.88 -13.26
N PRO A 130 -10.95 -6.00 -13.49
CA PRO A 130 -11.78 -4.89 -13.93
C PRO A 130 -11.93 -3.83 -12.82
N THR A 131 -12.25 -2.59 -13.20
CA THR A 131 -12.29 -1.46 -12.23
C THR A 131 -13.34 -1.66 -11.14
N PHE A 132 -14.48 -2.29 -11.45
CA PHE A 132 -15.51 -2.63 -10.46
C PHE A 132 -14.97 -3.50 -9.32
N VAL A 133 -14.05 -4.42 -9.62
CA VAL A 133 -13.46 -5.31 -8.61
C VAL A 133 -12.60 -4.54 -7.60
N LEU A 134 -12.01 -3.40 -7.97
CA LEU A 134 -11.25 -2.58 -7.02
C LEU A 134 -12.13 -2.03 -5.89
N TYR A 135 -13.36 -1.64 -6.20
CA TYR A 135 -14.33 -1.24 -5.18
C TYR A 135 -14.75 -2.43 -4.32
N LEU A 136 -14.92 -3.61 -4.93
CA LEU A 136 -15.23 -4.83 -4.18
C LEU A 136 -14.08 -5.20 -3.22
N LEU A 137 -12.81 -5.08 -3.65
CA LEU A 137 -11.65 -5.30 -2.78
C LEU A 137 -11.65 -4.37 -1.57
N ALA A 138 -12.00 -3.09 -1.78
CA ALA A 138 -12.14 -2.12 -0.70
C ALA A 138 -13.23 -2.50 0.31
N VAL A 139 -14.40 -2.93 -0.18
CA VAL A 139 -15.49 -3.43 0.68
C VAL A 139 -15.08 -4.69 1.44
N LEU A 140 -14.42 -5.64 0.77
CA LEU A 140 -13.92 -6.86 1.40
C LEU A 140 -12.88 -6.55 2.49
N GLN A 141 -12.01 -5.56 2.28
CA GLN A 141 -11.06 -5.15 3.30
C GLN A 141 -11.72 -4.49 4.51
N CYS A 142 -12.76 -3.68 4.32
CA CYS A 142 -13.57 -3.21 5.45
C CYS A 142 -14.24 -4.39 6.18
N GLY A 143 -14.68 -5.42 5.46
CA GLY A 143 -15.16 -6.67 6.06
C GLY A 143 -14.10 -7.38 6.91
N ASN A 144 -12.84 -7.44 6.44
CA ASN A 144 -11.74 -8.00 7.21
C ASN A 144 -11.48 -7.23 8.51
N ILE A 145 -11.58 -5.89 8.51
CA ILE A 145 -11.50 -5.10 9.76
C ILE A 145 -12.54 -5.61 10.76
N LEU A 146 -13.79 -5.79 10.34
CA LEU A 146 -14.86 -6.24 11.22
C LEU A 146 -14.60 -7.66 11.74
N ILE A 147 -14.15 -8.58 10.88
CA ILE A 147 -13.78 -9.94 11.27
C ILE A 147 -12.72 -9.93 12.37
N PHE A 148 -11.63 -9.19 12.17
CA PHE A 148 -10.53 -9.12 13.15
C PHE A 148 -10.91 -8.32 14.40
N TYR A 149 -11.72 -7.27 14.27
CA TYR A 149 -12.22 -6.50 15.40
C TYR A 149 -13.07 -7.37 16.33
N PHE A 150 -14.06 -8.08 15.78
CA PHE A 150 -14.87 -9.00 16.57
C PHE A 150 -14.08 -10.19 17.09
N GLN A 151 -13.08 -10.67 16.33
CA GLN A 151 -12.19 -11.71 16.84
C GLN A 151 -11.37 -11.22 18.04
N SER A 152 -10.89 -9.98 18.03
CA SER A 152 -10.14 -9.40 19.15
C SER A 152 -10.99 -9.19 20.41
N LEU A 153 -12.31 -9.04 20.26
CA LEU A 153 -13.23 -8.86 21.39
C LEU A 153 -13.76 -10.19 21.93
N PHE A 154 -14.24 -11.07 21.06
CA PHE A 154 -15.01 -12.26 21.45
C PHE A 154 -14.25 -13.58 21.31
N HIS A 155 -13.08 -13.59 20.66
CA HIS A 155 -12.27 -14.79 20.43
C HIS A 155 -13.08 -15.96 19.83
N TYR A 156 -13.99 -15.67 18.89
CA TYR A 156 -14.95 -16.66 18.36
C TYR A 156 -14.33 -17.69 17.40
N ILE A 157 -13.23 -17.36 16.73
CA ILE A 157 -12.47 -18.29 15.90
C ILE A 157 -11.66 -19.21 16.81
N PRO A 158 -11.87 -20.53 16.77
CA PRO A 158 -11.31 -21.45 17.77
C PRO A 158 -9.86 -21.87 17.48
N HIS A 159 -9.32 -21.59 16.29
CA HIS A 159 -8.02 -22.10 15.87
C HIS A 159 -7.22 -21.10 15.02
N ILE A 160 -5.92 -20.97 15.32
CA ILE A 160 -5.03 -20.00 14.67
C ILE A 160 -4.91 -20.22 13.15
N GLY A 161 -5.02 -21.46 12.69
CA GLY A 161 -4.93 -21.81 11.27
C GLY A 161 -5.99 -21.13 10.40
N ILE A 162 -7.19 -20.88 10.95
CA ILE A 162 -8.23 -20.14 10.23
C ILE A 162 -7.84 -18.67 10.12
N VAL A 163 -7.34 -18.07 11.22
CA VAL A 163 -6.82 -16.70 11.22
C VAL A 163 -5.67 -16.55 10.24
N PHE A 164 -4.72 -17.49 10.21
CA PHE A 164 -3.63 -17.52 9.23
C PHE A 164 -4.13 -17.48 7.79
N PHE A 165 -5.16 -18.26 7.46
CA PHE A 165 -5.75 -18.24 6.13
C PHE A 165 -6.41 -16.90 5.81
N VAL A 166 -7.18 -16.32 6.74
CA VAL A 166 -7.81 -15.00 6.55
C VAL A 166 -6.75 -13.90 6.37
N ILE A 167 -5.67 -13.92 7.14
CA ILE A 167 -4.54 -12.98 7.01
C ILE A 167 -3.86 -13.12 5.63
N PHE A 168 -3.67 -14.37 5.17
CA PHE A 168 -3.13 -14.60 3.83
C PHE A 168 -4.02 -14.01 2.73
N VAL A 169 -5.35 -14.20 2.84
CA VAL A 169 -6.33 -13.61 1.92
C VAL A 169 -6.32 -12.09 1.99
N GLU A 170 -6.26 -11.51 3.19
CA GLU A 170 -6.15 -10.07 3.43
C GLU A 170 -4.95 -9.48 2.67
N GLY A 171 -3.77 -10.09 2.78
CA GLY A 171 -2.59 -9.71 1.99
C GLY A 171 -2.78 -9.85 0.48
N LEU A 172 -3.51 -10.87 -0.01
CA LEU A 172 -3.85 -11.00 -1.44
C LEU A 172 -4.74 -9.84 -1.92
N LEU A 173 -5.76 -9.45 -1.14
CA LEU A 173 -6.68 -8.37 -1.53
C LEU A 173 -5.96 -7.02 -1.60
N GLY A 174 -5.10 -6.74 -0.61
CA GLY A 174 -4.25 -5.55 -0.54
C GLY A 174 -3.32 -5.43 -1.74
N GLY A 175 -2.52 -6.48 -1.97
CA GLY A 175 -1.61 -6.57 -3.11
C GLY A 175 -2.32 -6.43 -4.46
N ALA A 176 -3.52 -7.02 -4.60
CA ALA A 176 -4.29 -7.00 -5.84
C ALA A 176 -4.80 -5.60 -6.14
N SER A 177 -5.32 -4.90 -5.13
CA SER A 177 -5.82 -3.53 -5.27
C SER A 177 -4.70 -2.59 -5.71
N TYR A 178 -3.53 -2.68 -5.06
CA TYR A 178 -2.36 -1.88 -5.38
C TYR A 178 -1.94 -2.05 -6.84
N VAL A 179 -1.59 -3.28 -7.22
CA VAL A 179 -0.94 -3.52 -8.51
C VAL A 179 -1.89 -3.24 -9.69
N ASN A 180 -3.18 -3.56 -9.54
CA ASN A 180 -4.19 -3.29 -10.58
C ASN A 180 -4.52 -1.81 -10.70
N THR A 181 -4.43 -1.04 -9.62
CA THR A 181 -4.63 0.41 -9.66
C THR A 181 -3.50 1.08 -10.44
N PHE A 182 -2.24 0.74 -10.11
CA PHE A 182 -1.07 1.28 -10.82
C PHE A 182 -1.02 0.87 -12.30
N ASP A 183 -1.37 -0.39 -12.62
CA ASP A 183 -1.46 -0.86 -14.02
C ASP A 183 -2.50 -0.06 -14.83
N LYS A 184 -3.69 0.20 -14.24
CA LYS A 184 -4.72 1.00 -14.90
C LYS A 184 -4.30 2.45 -15.12
N ILE A 185 -3.64 3.07 -14.14
CA ILE A 185 -3.11 4.43 -14.27
C ILE A 185 -2.05 4.49 -15.37
N HIS A 186 -1.17 3.48 -15.41
CA HIS A 186 -0.13 3.39 -16.45
C HIS A 186 -0.74 3.30 -17.85
N LYS A 187 -1.82 2.54 -18.04
CA LYS A 187 -2.47 2.33 -19.34
C LYS A 187 -3.42 3.46 -19.76
N LYS A 188 -4.17 4.04 -18.82
CA LYS A 188 -5.21 5.05 -19.12
C LYS A 188 -4.70 6.48 -19.18
N THR A 189 -3.59 6.79 -18.52
CA THR A 189 -3.10 8.17 -18.42
C THR A 189 -2.11 8.48 -19.55
N PRO A 190 -2.24 9.64 -20.24
CA PRO A 190 -1.28 10.09 -21.25
C PRO A 190 0.12 10.25 -20.63
N LYS A 191 1.18 10.07 -21.44
CA LYS A 191 2.56 9.97 -20.94
C LYS A 191 2.98 11.20 -20.14
N GLU A 192 2.50 12.37 -20.54
CA GLU A 192 2.82 13.68 -19.99
C GLU A 192 2.27 13.87 -18.56
N LEU A 193 1.11 13.26 -18.25
CA LEU A 193 0.47 13.34 -16.93
C LEU A 193 0.65 12.07 -16.09
N ARG A 194 1.31 11.04 -16.64
CA ARG A 194 1.40 9.72 -16.03
C ARG A 194 2.22 9.75 -14.75
N GLU A 195 3.39 10.40 -14.78
CA GLU A 195 4.26 10.52 -13.62
C GLU A 195 3.54 11.25 -12.48
N PHE A 196 2.94 12.41 -12.79
CA PHE A 196 2.13 13.16 -11.83
C PHE A 196 0.98 12.32 -11.24
N SER A 197 0.25 11.59 -12.08
CA SER A 197 -0.87 10.75 -11.65
C SER A 197 -0.40 9.59 -10.75
N MET A 198 0.72 8.94 -11.11
CA MET A 198 1.31 7.89 -10.28
C MET A 198 1.80 8.43 -8.93
N SER A 199 2.43 9.61 -8.91
CA SER A 199 2.83 10.27 -7.67
C SER A 199 1.65 10.57 -6.76
N ILE A 200 0.56 11.12 -7.30
CA ILE A 200 -0.64 11.43 -6.49
C ILE A 200 -1.26 10.18 -5.89
N VAL A 201 -1.35 9.10 -6.67
CA VAL A 201 -1.92 7.84 -6.21
C VAL A 201 -1.04 7.22 -5.12
N ALA A 202 0.28 7.26 -5.25
CA ALA A 202 1.21 6.82 -4.22
C ALA A 202 1.10 7.67 -2.93
N THR A 203 0.91 8.99 -3.06
CA THR A 203 0.67 9.86 -1.90
C THR A 203 -0.65 9.51 -1.20
N SER A 204 -1.69 9.14 -1.95
CA SER A 204 -2.97 8.74 -1.36
C SER A 204 -2.89 7.44 -0.58
N ASP A 205 -2.11 6.47 -1.02
CA ASP A 205 -1.80 5.25 -0.26
C ASP A 205 -1.16 5.64 1.09
N SER A 206 -0.10 6.45 1.04
CA SER A 206 0.59 6.93 2.26
C SER A 206 -0.35 7.68 3.22
N LEU A 207 -1.32 8.43 2.69
CA LEU A 207 -2.35 9.10 3.48
C LEU A 207 -3.23 8.08 4.21
N GLY A 208 -3.71 7.04 3.52
CA GLY A 208 -4.51 5.97 4.11
C GLY A 208 -3.76 5.27 5.25
N VAL A 209 -2.50 4.92 5.03
CA VAL A 209 -1.61 4.32 6.05
C VAL A 209 -1.43 5.24 7.26
N THR A 210 -1.24 6.53 7.03
CA THR A 210 -1.06 7.51 8.12
C THR A 210 -2.31 7.62 8.98
N ILE A 211 -3.48 7.73 8.34
CA ILE A 211 -4.77 7.78 9.05
C ILE A 211 -4.98 6.48 9.84
N ALA A 212 -4.64 5.33 9.26
CA ALA A 212 -4.73 4.04 9.94
C ALA A 212 -3.86 3.97 11.20
N GLY A 213 -2.64 4.53 11.16
CA GLY A 213 -1.76 4.60 12.33
C GLY A 213 -2.37 5.38 13.50
N PHE A 214 -2.95 6.55 13.22
CA PHE A 214 -3.67 7.32 14.25
C PHE A 214 -4.93 6.60 14.73
N SER A 215 -5.71 6.03 13.82
CA SER A 215 -6.91 5.27 14.14
C SER A 215 -6.62 4.01 14.96
N ALA A 216 -5.46 3.36 14.76
CA ALA A 216 -5.06 2.17 15.50
C ALA A 216 -4.90 2.46 17.00
N ILE A 217 -4.35 3.63 17.36
CA ILE A 217 -4.21 4.07 18.76
C ILE A 217 -5.59 4.24 19.41
N LEU A 218 -6.50 4.93 18.71
CA LEU A 218 -7.88 5.15 19.19
C LEU A 218 -8.63 3.83 19.33
N LEU A 219 -8.50 2.95 18.34
CA LEU A 219 -9.13 1.63 18.31
C LEU A 219 -8.64 0.75 19.47
N HIS A 220 -7.34 0.73 19.72
CA HIS A 220 -6.75 -0.03 20.82
C HIS A 220 -7.30 0.43 22.18
N ASN A 221 -7.31 1.75 22.44
CA ASN A 221 -7.85 2.31 23.68
C ASN A 221 -9.33 1.97 23.85
N HIS A 222 -10.12 2.02 22.76
CA HIS A 222 -11.53 1.66 22.79
C HIS A 222 -11.74 0.18 23.12
N ILE A 223 -10.96 -0.72 22.50
CA ILE A 223 -11.04 -2.16 22.78
C ILE A 223 -10.69 -2.44 24.24
N CYS A 224 -9.64 -1.81 24.79
CA CYS A 224 -9.26 -2.00 26.20
C CYS A 224 -10.39 -1.61 27.18
N ILE A 225 -11.09 -0.49 26.93
CA ILE A 225 -12.23 -0.07 27.75
C ILE A 225 -13.39 -1.06 27.63
N LEU A 226 -13.70 -1.47 26.40
CA LEU A 226 -14.81 -2.39 26.13
C LEU A 226 -14.56 -3.76 26.76
N TYR A 227 -13.33 -4.27 26.65
CA TYR A 227 -12.91 -5.54 27.24
C TYR A 227 -13.08 -5.53 28.76
N GLY A 228 -12.68 -4.44 29.43
CA GLY A 228 -12.92 -4.26 30.85
C GLY A 228 -14.41 -4.29 31.23
N THR A 229 -15.31 -3.84 30.36
CA THR A 229 -16.76 -3.82 30.61
C THR A 229 -17.43 -5.18 30.33
N ILE A 230 -16.95 -5.94 29.34
CA ILE A 230 -17.55 -7.21 28.92
C ILE A 230 -17.20 -8.35 29.89
N TYR A 231 -16.00 -8.30 30.50
CA TYR A 231 -15.44 -9.37 31.31
C TYR A 231 -15.37 -9.04 32.82
N THR A 232 -16.04 -7.97 33.27
CA THR A 232 -16.34 -7.71 34.69
C THR A 232 -17.79 -8.00 35.03
#